data_AF-A0A7C1HZU6-F1
#
_entry.id   AF-A0A7C1HZU6-F1
#
_cell.length_a   1.000
_cell.length_b   1.000
_cell.length_c   1.000
_cell.angle_alpha   90.00
_cell.angle_beta   90.00
_cell.angle_gamma   90.00
#
_symmetry.space_group_name_H-M   'P 1'
#
loop_
_entity.id
_entity.type
_entity.pdbx_description
1 polymer ?
#
loop_
_entity_poly.entity_id
_entity_poly.type
_entity_poly.pdbx_seq_one_letter_code
_entity_poly.pdbx_strand_id
1 'polypeptide(L)'
;MSFQNLRNCRICGKLFTHFRGPDACDSCKVKLDEVYHRAREVLRDAEPGQEYDNISLAEKLDVETVMIHILAEEGLFERDGLRLSGGDERKALAMEFEMELRKKEQEKSEKKAGPGGMFMDKRRGKKEQ
;
A
#
# COMPACT_ATOMS: atom_id res chain seq x y z
N MET A 1 -27.43 11.34 28.33
CA MET A 1 -26.44 12.41 28.15
C MET A 1 -25.31 11.84 27.32
N SER A 2 -25.17 12.29 26.08
CA SER A 2 -24.19 11.75 25.13
C SER A 2 -22.82 12.28 25.51
N PHE A 3 -21.93 11.41 26.00
CA PHE A 3 -20.55 11.77 26.31
C PHE A 3 -19.87 12.26 25.03
N GLN A 4 -19.49 13.54 25.03
CA GLN A 4 -18.64 14.11 23.98
C GLN A 4 -17.37 13.25 23.89
N ASN A 5 -17.06 12.73 22.72
CA ASN A 5 -15.88 11.89 22.51
C ASN A 5 -14.63 12.77 22.67
N LEU A 6 -14.05 12.80 23.87
CA LEU A 6 -12.78 13.44 24.13
C LEU A 6 -11.67 12.56 23.54
N ARG A 7 -10.91 13.11 22.58
CA ARG A 7 -9.78 12.44 21.95
C ARG A 7 -8.53 13.29 22.04
N ASN A 8 -7.38 12.64 21.93
CA ASN A 8 -6.09 13.32 21.82
C ASN A 8 -5.86 13.70 20.36
N CYS A 9 -5.38 14.92 20.14
CA CYS A 9 -4.96 15.34 18.81
C CYS A 9 -3.67 14.60 18.40
N ARG A 10 -3.62 14.06 17.18
CA ARG A 10 -2.44 13.37 16.65
C ARG A 10 -1.22 14.27 16.41
N ILE A 11 -1.42 15.59 16.29
CA ILE A 11 -0.38 16.56 15.94
C ILE A 11 0.22 17.19 17.19
N CYS A 12 -0.63 17.66 18.11
CA CYS A 12 -0.18 18.38 19.31
C CYS A 12 -0.38 17.62 20.62
N GLY A 13 -1.02 16.44 20.60
CA GLY A 13 -1.31 15.64 21.79
C GLY A 13 -2.37 16.20 22.74
N LYS A 14 -2.92 17.40 22.47
CA LYS A 14 -3.93 18.05 23.33
C LYS A 14 -5.28 17.33 23.27
N LEU A 15 -5.96 17.30 24.41
CA LEU A 15 -7.33 16.81 24.51
C LEU A 15 -8.29 17.78 23.82
N PHE A 16 -9.16 17.26 22.95
CA PHE A 16 -10.19 18.04 22.27
C PHE A 16 -11.49 17.24 22.15
N THR A 17 -12.60 17.95 22.03
CA THR A 17 -13.92 17.35 21.80
C THR A 17 -14.06 17.00 20.32
N HIS A 18 -14.03 15.71 20.01
CA HIS A 18 -14.19 15.20 18.65
C HIS A 18 -15.68 15.13 18.29
N PHE A 19 -16.08 15.86 17.25
CA PHE A 19 -17.46 15.89 16.77
C PHE A 19 -17.64 15.03 15.50
N ARG A 20 -16.75 15.20 14.51
CA ARG A 20 -16.63 14.41 13.28
C ARG A 20 -15.33 14.83 12.55
N GLY A 21 -14.76 13.93 11.75
CA GLY A 21 -13.57 14.22 10.91
C GLY A 21 -12.25 13.70 11.51
N PRO A 22 -11.10 14.18 11.03
CA PRO A 22 -9.79 13.71 11.50
C PRO A 22 -9.58 13.97 12.99
N ASP A 23 -8.74 13.14 13.63
CA ASP A 23 -8.38 13.24 15.06
C ASP A 23 -7.41 14.44 15.31
N ALA A 24 -7.79 15.62 14.85
CA ALA A 24 -7.01 16.85 14.91
C ALA A 24 -7.79 17.97 15.64
N CYS A 25 -7.06 18.75 16.43
CA CYS A 25 -7.59 19.91 17.12
C CYS A 25 -7.92 21.04 16.13
N ASP A 26 -8.87 21.93 16.43
CA ASP A 26 -9.25 22.98 15.48
C ASP A 26 -8.09 23.94 15.16
N SER A 27 -7.24 24.28 16.12
CA SER A 27 -6.03 25.07 15.85
C SER A 27 -5.00 24.32 14.99
N CYS A 28 -5.01 22.99 15.03
CA CYS A 28 -4.10 22.15 14.25
C CYS A 28 -4.59 22.02 12.81
N LYS A 29 -5.91 21.96 12.61
CA LYS A 29 -6.55 21.95 11.29
C LYS A 29 -6.24 23.24 10.52
N VAL A 30 -6.40 24.40 11.16
CA VAL A 30 -6.07 25.69 10.52
C VAL A 30 -4.61 25.73 10.06
N LYS A 31 -3.69 25.25 10.91
CA LYS A 31 -2.26 25.16 10.53
C LYS A 31 -2.02 24.17 9.40
N LEU A 32 -2.66 23.00 9.44
CA LEU A 32 -2.60 22.02 8.35
C LEU A 32 -3.07 22.62 7.02
N ASP A 33 -4.18 23.37 7.03
CA ASP A 33 -4.71 24.03 5.85
C ASP A 33 -3.72 25.07 5.29
N GLU A 34 -3.07 25.86 6.15
CA GLU A 34 -2.02 26.79 5.75
C GLU A 34 -0.81 26.09 5.12
N VAL A 35 -0.35 25.00 5.73
CA VAL A 35 0.76 24.18 5.20
C VAL A 35 0.37 23.55 3.86
N TYR A 36 -0.88 23.10 3.73
CA TYR A 36 -1.40 22.55 2.49
C TYR A 36 -1.34 23.57 1.34
N HIS A 37 -1.79 24.80 1.58
CA HIS A 37 -1.74 25.86 0.58
C HIS A 37 -0.31 26.16 0.12
N ARG A 38 0.62 26.31 1.06
CA ARG A 38 2.04 26.57 0.74
C ARG A 38 2.67 25.42 -0.03
N ALA A 39 2.40 24.19 0.39
CA ALA A 39 2.92 23.01 -0.28
C ALA A 39 2.38 22.88 -1.71
N ARG A 40 1.11 23.24 -1.93
CA ARG A 40 0.50 23.24 -3.26
C ARG A 40 1.09 24.31 -4.19
N GLU A 41 1.47 25.47 -3.65
CA GLU A 41 2.21 26.49 -4.40
C GLU A 41 3.59 25.95 -4.82
N VAL A 42 4.33 25.34 -3.90
CA VAL A 42 5.62 24.72 -4.19
C VAL A 42 5.51 23.61 -5.24
N LEU A 43 4.45 22.81 -5.19
CA LEU A 43 4.19 21.77 -6.18
C LEU A 43 3.78 22.33 -7.55
N ARG A 44 3.09 23.48 -7.60
CA ARG A 44 2.75 24.16 -8.87
C ARG A 44 3.97 24.75 -9.56
N ASP A 45 4.89 25.32 -8.79
CA ASP A 45 6.10 25.93 -9.32
C ASP A 45 7.18 24.88 -9.65
N ALA A 46 6.98 23.63 -9.23
CA ALA A 46 7.89 22.54 -9.53
C ALA A 46 7.74 22.03 -10.97
N GLU A 47 8.87 21.60 -11.55
CA GLU A 47 8.88 21.02 -12.89
C GLU A 47 8.08 19.70 -12.95
N PRO A 48 7.36 19.46 -14.06
CA PRO A 48 6.55 18.25 -14.22
C PRO A 48 7.45 17.01 -14.26
N GLY A 49 7.35 16.16 -13.23
CA GLY A 49 8.13 14.93 -13.09
C GLY A 49 9.06 14.88 -11.87
N GLN A 50 9.14 15.97 -11.08
CA GLN A 50 9.88 15.97 -9.83
C GLN A 50 9.12 15.18 -8.75
N GLU A 51 9.61 14.00 -8.40
CA GLU A 51 9.10 13.28 -7.23
C GLU A 51 9.61 13.96 -5.96
N TYR A 52 8.67 14.32 -5.10
CA TYR A 52 8.97 14.89 -3.80
C TYR A 52 8.73 13.86 -2.71
N ASP A 53 9.78 13.59 -1.93
CA ASP A 53 9.64 12.82 -0.70
C ASP A 53 9.03 13.71 0.39
N ASN A 54 8.31 13.08 1.34
CA ASN A 54 7.66 13.79 2.44
C ASN A 54 8.66 14.61 3.27
N ILE A 55 9.89 14.09 3.41
CA ILE A 55 10.99 14.73 4.14
C ILE A 55 11.50 15.96 3.36
N SER A 56 11.69 15.83 2.05
CA SER A 56 12.20 16.93 1.23
C SER A 56 11.21 18.10 1.12
N LEU A 57 9.90 17.83 1.11
CA LEU A 57 8.89 18.89 1.20
C LEU A 57 8.88 19.56 2.58
N ALA A 58 9.09 18.78 3.65
CA ALA A 58 9.13 19.30 5.01
C ALA A 58 10.27 20.29 5.20
N GLU A 59 11.45 19.95 4.68
CA GLU A 59 12.63 20.82 4.71
C GLU A 59 12.43 22.08 3.88
N LYS A 60 11.80 21.99 2.70
CA LYS A 60 11.55 23.17 1.85
C LYS A 60 10.54 24.15 2.45
N LEU A 61 9.58 23.63 3.21
CA LEU A 61 8.48 24.41 3.78
C LEU A 61 8.72 24.77 5.26
N ASP A 62 9.85 24.34 5.84
CA ASP A 62 10.20 24.47 7.26
C ASP A 62 9.06 24.04 8.20
N VAL A 63 8.44 22.90 7.92
CA VAL A 63 7.31 22.34 8.67
C VAL A 63 7.61 20.94 9.17
N GLU A 64 6.92 20.53 10.23
CA GLU A 64 7.05 19.19 10.77
C GLU A 64 6.63 18.14 9.74
N THR A 65 7.45 17.10 9.58
CA THR A 65 7.21 15.97 8.68
C THR A 65 5.86 15.29 8.93
N VAL A 66 5.38 15.30 10.18
CA VAL A 66 4.08 14.75 10.58
C VAL A 66 2.92 15.47 9.87
N MET A 67 2.99 16.79 9.69
CA MET A 67 1.92 17.54 9.01
C MET A 67 1.83 17.17 7.53
N ILE A 68 2.97 17.04 6.86
CA ILE A 68 3.00 16.60 5.45
C ILE A 68 2.56 15.15 5.32
N HIS A 69 2.95 14.29 6.26
CA HIS A 69 2.49 12.91 6.26
C HIS A 69 0.97 12.81 6.38
N ILE A 70 0.35 13.57 7.29
CA ILE A 70 -1.11 13.63 7.43
C ILE A 70 -1.77 14.14 6.14
N LEU A 71 -1.23 15.20 5.54
CA LEU A 71 -1.75 15.74 4.28
C LEU A 71 -1.62 14.73 3.11
N ALA A 72 -0.56 13.93 3.09
CA ALA A 72 -0.37 12.84 2.13
C ALA A 72 -1.34 11.66 2.40
N GLU A 73 -1.57 11.30 3.67
CA GLU A 73 -2.56 10.29 4.06
C GLU A 73 -4.00 10.70 3.70
N GLU A 74 -4.32 11.99 3.83
CA GLU A 74 -5.64 12.55 3.48
C GLU A 74 -5.87 12.63 1.96
N GLY A 75 -4.87 12.30 1.14
CA GLY A 75 -4.97 12.31 -0.33
C GLY A 75 -5.11 13.71 -0.93
N LEU A 76 -4.83 14.75 -0.15
CA LEU A 76 -4.94 16.15 -0.55
C LEU A 76 -3.77 16.61 -1.43
N PHE A 77 -2.59 16.02 -1.24
CA PHE A 77 -1.59 15.98 -2.28
C PHE A 77 -2.01 14.89 -3.24
N GLU A 78 -2.80 15.28 -4.25
CA GLU A 78 -2.87 14.49 -5.46
C GLU A 78 -1.41 14.23 -5.86
N ARG A 79 -1.05 12.95 -5.86
CA ARG A 79 0.13 12.44 -6.52
C ARG A 79 -0.12 12.66 -8.02
N ASP A 80 -0.09 13.93 -8.44
CA ASP A 80 -0.44 14.42 -9.77
C ASP A 80 0.59 13.80 -10.74
N GLY A 81 0.23 12.63 -11.25
CA GLY A 81 1.06 11.82 -12.14
C GLY A 81 0.91 10.32 -11.97
N LEU A 82 0.49 9.81 -10.81
CA LEU A 82 0.33 8.37 -10.61
C LEU A 82 -1.13 8.00 -10.37
N ARG A 83 -1.77 7.57 -11.47
CA ARG A 83 -2.37 6.22 -11.47
C ARG A 83 -1.55 5.36 -10.50
N LEU A 84 -2.16 4.89 -9.42
CA LEU A 84 -1.51 4.02 -8.44
C LEU A 84 -0.75 2.89 -9.16
N SER A 85 0.56 3.06 -9.39
CA SER A 85 1.45 1.97 -9.77
C SER A 85 1.53 0.92 -8.66
N GLY A 86 1.06 1.23 -7.45
CA GLY A 86 0.83 0.23 -6.40
C GLY A 86 -0.27 -0.79 -6.74
N GLY A 87 -1.13 -0.51 -7.72
CA GLY A 87 -2.03 -1.50 -8.30
C GLY A 87 -1.33 -2.37 -9.34
N ASP A 88 -0.44 -1.78 -10.13
CA ASP A 88 0.21 -2.47 -11.25
C ASP A 88 1.44 -3.27 -10.82
N GLU A 89 2.21 -2.84 -9.82
CA GLU A 89 3.28 -3.63 -9.18
C GLU A 89 2.71 -4.84 -8.45
N ARG A 90 1.63 -4.68 -7.69
CA ARG A 90 0.96 -5.81 -7.02
C ARG A 90 0.40 -6.80 -8.04
N LYS A 91 -0.16 -6.32 -9.15
CA LYS A 91 -0.63 -7.18 -10.25
C LYS A 91 0.53 -7.86 -10.98
N ALA A 92 1.63 -7.15 -11.21
CA ALA A 92 2.83 -7.70 -11.85
C ALA A 92 3.45 -8.80 -10.99
N LEU A 93 3.64 -8.54 -9.69
CA LEU A 93 4.12 -9.53 -8.72
C LEU A 93 3.17 -10.73 -8.60
N ALA A 94 1.84 -10.50 -8.60
CA ALA A 94 0.86 -11.58 -8.60
C ALA A 94 0.96 -12.45 -9.88
N MET A 95 1.14 -11.83 -11.05
CA MET A 95 1.27 -12.52 -12.33
C MET A 95 2.59 -13.30 -12.43
N GLU A 96 3.70 -12.74 -11.94
CA GLU A 96 4.99 -13.43 -11.83
C GLU A 96 4.89 -14.66 -10.91
N PHE A 97 4.25 -14.49 -9.75
CA PHE A 97 4.03 -15.59 -8.81
C PHE A 97 3.18 -16.72 -9.42
N GLU A 98 2.11 -16.39 -10.14
CA GLU A 98 1.30 -17.38 -10.86
C GLU A 98 2.09 -18.13 -11.94
N MET A 99 2.96 -17.43 -12.68
CA MET A 99 3.85 -18.05 -13.68
C MET A 99 4.86 -19.01 -13.03
N GLU A 100 5.43 -18.65 -11.89
CA GLU A 100 6.33 -19.53 -11.14
C GLU A 100 5.63 -20.78 -10.61
N LEU A 101 4.39 -20.64 -10.10
CA LEU A 101 3.60 -21.79 -9.65
C LEU A 101 3.32 -22.75 -10.82
N ARG A 102 2.93 -22.23 -11.99
CA ARG A 102 2.71 -23.06 -13.19
C ARG A 102 3.97 -23.78 -13.64
N LYS A 103 5.14 -23.11 -13.64
CA LYS A 103 6.43 -23.76 -13.96
C LYS A 103 6.74 -24.89 -12.97
N LYS A 104 6.57 -24.65 -11.67
CA LYS A 104 6.78 -25.68 -10.63
C LYS A 104 5.80 -26.85 -10.75
N GLU A 105 4.56 -26.61 -11.19
CA GLU A 105 3.59 -27.67 -11.48
C GLU A 105 3.98 -28.50 -12.71
N GLN A 106 4.43 -27.85 -13.78
CA GLN A 106 4.95 -28.53 -14.97
C GLN A 106 6.19 -29.38 -14.63
N GLU A 107 7.16 -28.83 -13.90
CA GLU A 107 8.34 -29.58 -13.44
C GLU A 107 7.96 -30.76 -12.52
N LYS A 108 6.92 -30.61 -11.69
CA LYS A 108 6.39 -31.71 -10.87
C LYS A 108 5.72 -32.78 -11.74
N SER A 109 5.03 -32.40 -12.80
CA SER A 109 4.39 -33.33 -13.73
C SER A 109 5.40 -34.07 -14.60
N GLU A 110 6.47 -33.40 -15.04
CA GLU A 110 7.57 -33.99 -15.81
C GLU A 110 8.41 -34.94 -14.94
N LYS A 111 8.66 -34.58 -13.67
CA LYS A 111 9.32 -35.49 -12.70
C LYS A 111 8.47 -36.71 -12.36
N LYS A 112 7.13 -36.64 -12.49
CA LYS A 112 6.23 -37.79 -12.36
C LYS A 112 6.12 -38.64 -13.64
N ALA A 113 6.54 -38.11 -14.78
CA ALA A 113 6.55 -38.79 -16.08
C ALA A 113 7.93 -39.39 -16.44
N GLY A 114 8.89 -39.42 -15.52
CA GLY A 114 10.13 -40.19 -15.67
C GLY A 114 9.85 -41.70 -15.73
N PRO A 115 10.57 -42.48 -16.57
CA PRO A 115 10.27 -43.88 -16.83
C PRO A 115 10.71 -44.75 -15.65
N GLY A 116 9.85 -44.93 -14.65
CA GLY A 116 10.22 -45.66 -13.43
C GLY A 116 9.07 -46.31 -12.68
N GLY A 117 7.92 -46.54 -13.32
CA GLY A 117 6.73 -47.08 -12.68
C GLY A 117 6.13 -48.30 -13.39
N MET A 118 6.94 -49.25 -13.86
CA MET A 118 6.46 -50.57 -14.29
C MET A 118 6.91 -51.63 -13.28
N PHE A 119 6.18 -51.79 -12.17
CA PHE A 119 6.34 -52.98 -11.33
C PHE A 119 4.99 -53.51 -10.83
N MET A 120 4.63 -54.67 -11.40
CA MET A 120 3.71 -55.69 -10.92
C MET A 120 2.21 -55.38 -10.85
N ASP A 121 1.50 -55.80 -11.91
CA ASP A 121 0.18 -56.47 -11.78
C ASP A 121 0.02 -57.56 -12.86
N LYS A 122 0.87 -58.60 -12.79
CA LYS A 122 0.65 -59.88 -13.47
C LYS A 122 0.53 -60.98 -12.44
N ARG A 123 -0.57 -61.00 -11.68
CA ARG A 123 -0.91 -62.15 -10.84
C ARG A 123 -2.41 -62.37 -10.57
N ARG A 124 -3.29 -62.08 -11.53
CA ARG A 124 -4.66 -62.64 -11.54
C ARG A 124 -5.07 -63.06 -12.94
N GLY A 125 -4.76 -64.31 -13.29
CA GLY A 125 -5.25 -64.95 -14.49
C GLY A 125 -4.59 -66.30 -14.73
N LYS A 126 -5.35 -67.38 -14.46
CA LYS A 126 -5.11 -68.81 -14.73
C LYS A 126 -4.15 -69.58 -13.81
N LYS A 127 -4.74 -70.49 -13.02
CA LYS A 127 -4.67 -71.97 -13.15
C LYS A 127 -5.94 -72.53 -12.47
N GLU A 128 -6.93 -72.99 -13.24
CA GLU A 128 -7.13 -74.38 -13.70
C GLU A 128 -7.53 -75.34 -12.56
N GLN A 129 -8.82 -75.68 -12.48
CA GLN A 129 -9.37 -77.02 -12.80
C GLN A 129 -10.88 -77.03 -12.61
#